data_AF-A0A9W3SLM0-F1
#
_entry.id   AF-A0A9W3SLM0-F1
#
_cell.length_a   1.000
_cell.length_b   1.000
_cell.length_c   1.000
_cell.angle_alpha   90.00
_cell.angle_beta   90.00
_cell.angle_gamma   90.00
#
_symmetry.space_group_name_H-M   'P 1'
#
loop_
_entity.id
_entity.type
_entity.pdbx_description
1 polymer ?
#
loop_
_entity_poly.entity_id
_entity_poly.type
_entity_poly.pdbx_seq_one_letter_code
_entity_poly.pdbx_strand_id
1 'polypeptide(L)'
;MNMSILLWKLRSLIQSKDHVGNMMHTTLNTLKRNLHDILNAAKFDESNGCLEGTNRKIKQIERTAYGYANFNHLVTRIKLEEKDAIIKEKASDYYLAA
;
A
#
# COMPACT_ATOMS: atom_id res chain seq x y z
N MET A 1 -19.60 -9.97 -14.89
CA MET A 1 -18.74 -9.48 -15.99
C MET A 1 -17.45 -10.29 -15.96
N ASN A 2 -16.98 -10.80 -17.10
CA ASN A 2 -15.81 -11.68 -17.14
C ASN A 2 -14.51 -10.88 -16.86
N MET A 3 -13.62 -11.39 -15.99
CA MET A 3 -12.38 -10.70 -15.58
C MET A 3 -11.49 -10.31 -16.77
N SER A 4 -11.41 -11.17 -17.80
CA SER A 4 -10.65 -10.87 -19.02
C SER A 4 -11.20 -9.66 -19.79
N ILE A 5 -12.54 -9.47 -19.77
CA ILE A 5 -13.20 -8.33 -20.42
C ILE A 5 -12.90 -7.04 -19.63
N LEU A 6 -12.91 -7.11 -18.30
CA LEU A 6 -12.61 -5.97 -17.43
C LEU A 6 -11.16 -5.49 -17.63
N LEU A 7 -10.20 -6.41 -17.59
CA LEU A 7 -8.78 -6.08 -17.77
C LEU A 7 -8.47 -5.53 -19.16
N TRP A 8 -9.11 -6.07 -20.20
CA TRP A 8 -8.99 -5.53 -21.56
C TRP A 8 -9.53 -4.11 -21.66
N LYS A 9 -10.71 -3.85 -21.08
CA LYS A 9 -11.33 -2.51 -21.07
C LYS A 9 -10.48 -1.49 -20.31
N LEU A 10 -9.89 -1.89 -19.17
CA LEU A 10 -8.99 -1.04 -18.40
C LEU A 10 -7.73 -0.68 -19.21
N ARG A 11 -7.12 -1.67 -19.86
CA ARG A 11 -5.98 -1.48 -20.75
C ARG A 11 -6.31 -0.52 -21.90
N SER A 12 -7.43 -0.73 -22.59
CA SER A 12 -7.82 0.10 -23.73
C SER A 12 -8.06 1.56 -23.34
N LEU A 13 -8.65 1.79 -22.17
CA LEU A 13 -8.88 3.14 -21.65
C LEU A 13 -7.57 3.86 -21.32
N ILE A 14 -6.64 3.21 -20.61
CA ILE A 14 -5.36 3.83 -20.23
C ILE A 14 -4.50 4.10 -21.46
N GLN A 15 -4.56 3.24 -22.48
CA GLN A 15 -3.78 3.37 -23.71
C GLN A 15 -4.45 4.24 -24.79
N SER A 16 -5.63 4.80 -24.52
CA SER A 16 -6.32 5.61 -25.53
C SER A 16 -5.48 6.83 -25.94
N LYS A 17 -5.74 7.27 -27.17
CA LYS A 17 -5.12 8.46 -27.78
C LYS A 17 -6.07 9.65 -27.80
N ASP A 18 -7.12 9.58 -27.00
CA ASP A 18 -8.13 10.63 -26.94
C ASP A 18 -7.50 11.93 -26.46
N HIS A 19 -8.02 13.04 -26.95
CA HIS A 19 -7.57 14.34 -26.49
C HIS A 19 -8.01 14.54 -25.04
N VAL A 20 -7.04 14.79 -24.16
CA VAL A 20 -7.28 15.07 -22.74
C VAL A 20 -6.69 16.42 -22.37
N GLY A 21 -7.31 17.11 -21.42
CA GLY A 21 -6.82 18.40 -20.96
C GLY A 21 -5.40 18.30 -20.40
N ASN A 22 -4.63 19.39 -20.51
CA ASN A 22 -3.22 19.44 -20.09
C ASN A 22 -2.98 18.96 -18.65
N MET A 23 -3.94 19.22 -17.75
CA MET A 23 -3.88 18.77 -16.35
C MET A 23 -3.86 17.24 -16.19
N MET A 24 -4.42 16.49 -17.14
CA MET A 24 -4.51 15.03 -17.11
C MET A 24 -3.31 14.34 -17.76
N HIS A 25 -2.46 15.08 -18.48
CA HIS A 25 -1.37 14.49 -19.26
C HIS A 25 -0.36 13.75 -18.37
N THR A 26 0.06 14.37 -17.26
CA THR A 26 0.97 13.76 -16.29
C THR A 26 0.36 12.50 -15.67
N THR A 27 -0.90 12.57 -15.25
CA THR A 27 -1.62 11.41 -14.67
C THR A 27 -1.69 10.25 -15.65
N LEU A 28 -2.09 10.50 -16.90
CA LEU A 28 -2.16 9.46 -17.93
C LEU A 28 -0.79 8.86 -18.25
N ASN A 29 0.26 9.69 -18.33
CA ASN A 29 1.61 9.18 -18.54
C ASN A 29 2.07 8.29 -17.38
N THR A 30 1.72 8.64 -16.14
CA THR A 30 1.98 7.79 -14.97
C THR A 30 1.18 6.49 -15.05
N LEU A 31 -0.10 6.52 -15.41
CA LEU A 31 -0.91 5.30 -15.57
C LEU A 31 -0.36 4.39 -16.68
N LYS A 32 0.06 4.97 -17.82
CA LYS A 32 0.68 4.23 -18.93
C LYS A 32 2.00 3.57 -18.50
N ARG A 33 2.84 4.28 -17.72
CA ARG A 33 4.10 3.74 -17.19
C ARG A 33 3.87 2.57 -16.22
N ASN A 34 2.82 2.64 -15.39
CA ASN A 34 2.49 1.63 -14.36
C ASN A 34 1.39 0.65 -14.79
N LEU A 35 1.12 0.53 -16.10
CA LEU A 35 -0.01 -0.24 -16.62
C LEU A 35 0.02 -1.71 -16.16
N HIS A 36 1.20 -2.32 -16.12
CA HIS A 36 1.37 -3.70 -15.67
C HIS A 36 0.86 -3.88 -14.23
N ASP A 37 1.27 -3.00 -13.33
CA ASP A 37 0.93 -3.09 -11.91
C ASP A 37 -0.54 -2.78 -11.66
N ILE A 38 -1.11 -1.84 -12.42
CA ILE A 38 -2.55 -1.54 -12.39
C ILE A 38 -3.38 -2.75 -12.83
N LEU A 39 -2.97 -3.44 -13.90
CA LEU A 39 -3.67 -4.64 -14.37
C LEU A 39 -3.56 -5.79 -13.36
N ASN A 40 -2.41 -5.93 -12.69
CA ASN A 40 -2.26 -6.91 -11.63
C ASN A 40 -3.12 -6.56 -10.41
N ALA A 41 -3.10 -5.31 -9.95
CA ALA A 41 -3.93 -4.84 -8.85
C ALA A 41 -5.44 -4.97 -9.12
N ALA A 42 -5.86 -4.89 -10.38
CA ALA A 42 -7.27 -5.13 -10.77
C ALA A 42 -7.63 -6.61 -10.93
N LYS A 43 -6.63 -7.50 -11.10
CA LYS A 43 -6.82 -8.94 -11.30
C LYS A 43 -6.89 -9.71 -9.98
N PHE A 44 -6.12 -9.24 -9.02
CA PHE A 44 -5.80 -9.89 -7.75
C PHE A 44 -6.56 -9.18 -6.62
N ASP A 45 -7.05 -9.94 -5.64
CA ASP A 45 -7.81 -9.41 -4.49
C ASP A 45 -6.89 -8.91 -3.36
N GLU A 46 -5.58 -8.98 -3.58
CA GLU A 46 -4.52 -8.56 -2.69
C GLU A 46 -4.61 -7.06 -2.41
N SER A 47 -4.91 -6.71 -1.16
CA SER A 47 -5.00 -5.32 -0.73
C SER A 47 -3.63 -4.76 -0.32
N ASN A 48 -3.44 -3.46 -0.55
CA ASN A 48 -2.32 -2.70 0.03
C ASN A 48 -2.54 -2.33 1.51
N GLY A 49 -3.61 -2.82 2.15
CA GLY A 49 -4.05 -2.39 3.48
C GLY A 49 -3.00 -2.61 4.57
N CYS A 50 -2.27 -3.72 4.54
CA CYS A 50 -1.18 -3.97 5.49
C CYS A 50 -0.04 -2.95 5.32
N LEU A 51 0.37 -2.68 4.07
CA LEU A 51 1.44 -1.73 3.76
C LEU A 51 1.04 -0.29 4.11
N GLU A 52 -0.21 0.10 3.82
CA GLU A 52 -0.78 1.38 4.23
C GLU A 52 -0.87 1.50 5.76
N GLY A 53 -1.24 0.42 6.46
CA GLY A 53 -1.26 0.34 7.91
C GLY A 53 0.13 0.56 8.53
N THR A 54 1.15 -0.09 7.97
CA THR A 54 2.55 0.11 8.37
C THR A 54 2.99 1.55 8.13
N ASN A 55 2.71 2.12 6.95
CA ASN A 55 3.01 3.52 6.64
C ASN A 55 2.31 4.49 7.60
N ARG A 56 1.06 4.21 8.00
CA ARG A 56 0.34 5.00 8.98
C ARG A 56 1.01 4.95 10.35
N LYS A 57 1.43 3.77 10.81
CA LYS A 57 2.14 3.60 12.09
C LYS A 57 3.47 4.38 12.09
N ILE A 58 4.27 4.25 11.03
CA ILE A 58 5.54 5.00 10.89
C ILE A 58 5.28 6.50 10.96
N LYS A 59 4.34 7.01 10.16
CA LYS A 59 3.97 8.44 10.19
C LYS A 59 3.42 8.89 11.55
N GLN A 60 2.77 7.99 12.31
CA GLN A 60 2.32 8.31 13.66
C GLN A 60 3.51 8.46 14.62
N ILE A 61 4.46 7.53 14.57
CA ILE A 61 5.70 7.57 15.35
C ILE A 61 6.46 8.88 15.10
N GLU A 62 6.60 9.28 13.83
CA GLU A 62 7.24 10.55 13.44
C GLU A 62 6.54 11.78 14.07
N ARG A 63 5.21 11.81 14.06
CA ARG A 63 4.42 12.93 14.62
C ARG A 63 4.49 13.00 16.14
N THR A 64 4.45 11.87 16.84
CA THR A 64 4.46 11.85 18.31
C THR A 64 5.84 12.06 18.90
N ALA A 65 6.90 11.80 18.15
CA ALA A 65 8.28 11.91 18.62
C ALA A 65 8.91 13.31 18.43
N TYR A 66 8.13 14.32 18.01
CA TYR A 66 8.62 15.67 17.69
C TYR A 66 9.81 15.71 16.71
N GLY A 67 9.91 14.70 15.83
CA GLY A 67 11.04 14.50 14.92
C GLY A 67 12.25 13.92 15.63
N TYR A 68 12.51 12.62 15.44
CA TYR A 68 13.78 12.05 15.86
C TYR A 68 14.90 12.71 15.04
N ALA A 69 15.69 13.58 15.66
CA ALA A 69 16.87 14.19 15.03
C ALA A 69 17.90 13.15 14.56
N ASN A 70 17.78 11.91 15.04
CA ASN A 70 18.61 10.78 14.67
C ASN A 70 17.77 9.66 14.04
N PHE A 71 18.08 9.31 12.79
CA PHE A 71 17.43 8.23 12.05
C PHE A 71 17.48 6.87 12.80
N ASN A 72 18.57 6.58 13.50
CA ASN A 72 18.70 5.34 14.28
C ASN A 72 17.66 5.26 15.40
N HIS A 73 17.29 6.39 16.01
CA HIS A 73 16.23 6.41 17.02
C HIS A 73 14.85 6.15 16.41
N LEU A 74 14.56 6.71 15.21
CA LEU A 74 13.33 6.41 14.48
C LEU A 74 13.24 4.92 14.14
N VAL A 75 14.29 4.34 13.55
CA VAL A 75 14.35 2.92 13.21
C VAL A 75 14.20 2.03 14.45
N THR A 76 14.85 2.41 15.56
CA THR A 76 14.73 1.68 16.83
C THR A 76 13.28 1.70 17.32
N ARG A 77 12.59 2.85 17.28
CA ARG A 77 11.19 2.93 17.71
C ARG A 77 10.26 2.13 16.81
N ILE A 78 10.43 2.19 15.50
CA ILE A 78 9.65 1.38 14.54
C ILE A 78 9.77 -0.11 14.88
N LYS A 79 11.00 -0.60 15.09
CA LYS A 79 11.26 -2.01 15.46
C LYS A 79 10.65 -2.42 16.80
N LEU A 80 10.56 -1.49 17.76
CA LEU A 80 9.94 -1.75 19.06
C LEU A 80 8.42 -1.87 18.94
N GLU A 81 7.77 -0.97 18.19
CA GLU A 81 6.31 -0.97 17.98
C GLU A 81 5.83 -2.14 17.09
N GLU A 82 6.73 -2.76 16.31
CA GLU A 82 6.44 -3.96 15.52
C GLU A 82 6.42 -5.23 16.39
N LYS A 83 7.23 -5.30 17.46
CA LYS A 83 7.32 -6.47 18.36
C LYS A 83 6.05 -6.76 19.15
N ASP A 84 5.20 -5.76 19.39
CA ASP A 84 3.91 -5.96 20.06
C ASP A 84 2.88 -6.74 19.20
N ALA A 85 3.16 -6.98 17.91
CA ALA A 85 2.40 -7.94 17.11
C ALA A 85 2.69 -9.40 17.51
N ILE A 86 3.93 -9.72 17.91
CA ILE A 86 4.36 -11.07 18.30
C ILE A 86 3.81 -11.46 19.68
N ILE A 87 3.61 -10.49 20.57
CA ILE A 87 3.05 -10.75 21.92
C ILE A 87 1.55 -11.12 21.83
N LYS A 88 0.82 -10.61 20.84
CA LYS A 88 -0.61 -10.93 20.66
C LYS A 88 -0.85 -12.36 20.18
N GLU A 89 0.03 -12.91 19.35
CA GLU A 89 -0.08 -14.30 18.88
C GLU A 89 0.20 -15.28 20.02
N LYS A 90 1.24 -15.02 20.83
CA LYS A 90 1.52 -15.85 22.01
C LYS A 90 0.40 -15.82 23.04
N ALA A 91 -0.30 -14.71 23.22
CA ALA A 91 -1.45 -14.65 24.11
C ALA A 91 -2.64 -15.48 23.60
N SER A 92 -2.83 -15.63 22.28
CA SER A 92 -3.89 -16.43 21.69
C SER A 92 -3.68 -17.94 21.89
N ASP A 93 -2.44 -18.42 21.78
CA ASP A 93 -2.10 -19.84 22.02
C ASP A 93 -2.37 -20.26 23.47
N TYR A 94 -2.26 -19.34 24.44
CA TYR A 94 -2.60 -19.62 25.85
C TYR A 94 -4.12 -19.83 26.09
N TYR A 95 -5.00 -19.24 25.27
CA TYR A 95 -6.46 -19.40 25.43
C TYR A 95 -7.03 -20.60 24.64
N LEU A 96 -6.25 -21.20 23.75
CA LEU A 96 -6.65 -22.41 22.99
C LEU A 96 -6.08 -23.71 23.58
N ALA A 97 -5.14 -23.61 24.52
CA ALA A 97 -4.52 -24.75 25.21
C ALA A 97 -5.01 -24.98 26.65
N ALA A 98 -6.08 -24.28 27.06
CA ALA A 98 -6.78 -24.45 28.35
C ALA A 98 -8.19 -24.99 28.12
#